data_AF-Q4J971-F1
#
_entry.id   AF-Q4J971-F1
#
_cell.length_a   1.000
_cell.length_b   1.000
_cell.length_c   1.000
_cell.angle_alpha   90.00
_cell.angle_beta   90.00
_cell.angle_gamma   90.00
#
_symmetry.space_group_name_H-M   'P 1'
#
loop_
_entity.id
_entity.type
_entity.pdbx_description
1 polymer ?
#
loop_
_entity_poly.entity_id
_entity_poly.type
_entity_poly.pdbx_seq_one_letter_code
_entity_poly.pdbx_strand_id
1 'polypeptide(L)'
;MRWLKKREIIIYFLLYKKFETEKFNIGEAIQVLSPYFSKKVSINVIRYLTKVGLVIKLNETEYRLLSMEEYLLEISVSYIRRRATLHHKTQ
;
A
#
# COMPACT_ATOMS: atom_id res chain seq x y z
N MET A 1 -10.65 8.91 1.47
CA MET A 1 -9.32 8.45 1.02
C MET A 1 -9.24 8.55 -0.49
N ARG A 2 -8.09 8.91 -1.07
CA ARG A 2 -7.90 8.85 -2.53
C ARG A 2 -7.59 7.41 -2.91
N TRP A 3 -8.24 6.88 -3.93
CA TRP A 3 -7.92 5.57 -4.50
C TRP A 3 -6.49 5.55 -5.06
N LEU A 4 -5.84 4.38 -5.01
CA LEU A 4 -4.50 4.21 -5.57
C LEU A 4 -4.50 4.44 -7.08
N LYS A 5 -3.48 5.13 -7.58
CA LYS A 5 -3.23 5.27 -9.02
C LYS A 5 -2.62 3.99 -9.58
N LYS A 6 -2.76 3.80 -10.90
CA LYS A 6 -2.16 2.67 -11.65
C LYS A 6 -0.69 2.40 -11.28
N ARG A 7 0.13 3.46 -11.18
CA ARG A 7 1.55 3.34 -10.82
C ARG A 7 1.77 2.80 -9.40
N GLU A 8 0.97 3.26 -8.44
CA GLU A 8 1.08 2.85 -7.03
C GLU A 8 0.69 1.38 -6.89
N ILE A 9 -0.37 0.96 -7.59
CA ILE A 9 -0.80 -0.45 -7.64
C ILE A 9 0.27 -1.35 -8.25
N ILE A 10 0.88 -0.96 -9.38
CA ILE A 10 1.92 -1.77 -10.03
C ILE A 10 3.15 -1.91 -9.13
N ILE A 11 3.59 -0.81 -8.50
CA ILE A 11 4.73 -0.85 -7.59
C ILE A 11 4.43 -1.74 -6.38
N TYR A 12 3.26 -1.58 -5.76
CA TYR A 12 2.82 -2.45 -4.67
C TYR A 12 2.84 -3.92 -5.11
N PHE A 13 2.26 -4.25 -6.27
CA PHE A 13 2.20 -5.61 -6.79
C PHE A 13 3.59 -6.22 -6.99
N LEU A 14 4.53 -5.48 -7.58
CA LEU A 14 5.90 -5.98 -7.80
C LEU A 14 6.63 -6.23 -6.47
N LEU A 15 6.47 -5.32 -5.50
CA LEU A 15 7.05 -5.50 -4.18
C LEU A 15 6.41 -6.68 -3.45
N TYR A 16 5.08 -6.81 -3.49
CA TYR A 16 4.36 -7.89 -2.82
C TYR A 16 4.66 -9.26 -3.44
N LYS A 17 4.82 -9.33 -4.77
CA LYS A 17 5.24 -10.56 -5.44
C LYS A 17 6.66 -11.01 -5.02
N LYS A 18 7.51 -10.07 -4.61
CA LYS A 18 8.90 -10.37 -4.22
C LYS A 18 9.07 -10.64 -2.73
N PHE A 19 8.43 -9.83 -1.89
CA PHE A 19 8.62 -9.85 -0.44
C PHE A 19 7.41 -10.40 0.31
N GLU A 20 6.26 -10.52 -0.34
CA GLU A 20 4.99 -10.91 0.29
C GLU A 20 4.75 -10.11 1.58
N THR A 21 4.70 -10.80 2.72
CA THR A 21 4.61 -10.16 4.04
C THR A 21 5.90 -10.26 4.84
N GLU A 22 7.02 -10.65 4.20
CA GLU A 22 8.34 -10.62 4.82
C GLU A 22 8.86 -9.18 4.95
N LYS A 23 9.93 -9.04 5.74
CA LYS A 23 10.61 -7.77 5.93
C LYS A 23 11.52 -7.47 4.74
N PHE A 24 11.64 -6.20 4.39
CA PHE A 24 12.58 -5.72 3.39
C PHE A 24 13.12 -4.34 3.77
N ASN A 25 14.25 -3.97 3.20
CA ASN A 25 14.79 -2.62 3.32
C ASN A 25 14.57 -1.79 2.03
N ILE A 26 14.77 -0.47 2.13
CA ILE A 26 14.53 0.44 1.00
C ILE A 26 15.45 0.16 -0.20
N GLY A 27 16.67 -0.33 0.05
CA GLY A 27 17.63 -0.68 -1.00
C GLY A 27 17.17 -1.88 -1.82
N GLU A 28 16.71 -2.94 -1.16
CA GLU A 28 16.12 -4.12 -1.80
C GLU A 28 14.90 -3.75 -2.62
N ALA A 29 13.99 -2.95 -2.06
CA ALA A 29 12.81 -2.46 -2.79
C ALA A 29 13.21 -1.67 -4.05
N ILE A 30 14.23 -0.81 -3.96
CA ILE A 30 14.75 -0.07 -5.11
C ILE A 30 15.35 -1.02 -6.14
N GLN A 31 16.10 -2.04 -5.73
CA GLN A 31 16.71 -3.02 -6.62
C GLN A 31 15.64 -3.76 -7.44
N VAL A 32 14.57 -4.21 -6.79
CA VAL A 32 13.41 -4.87 -7.42
C VAL A 32 12.71 -3.97 -8.44
N LEU A 33 12.59 -2.67 -8.13
CA LEU A 33 11.88 -1.72 -8.97
C LEU A 33 12.75 -1.09 -10.07
N SER A 34 14.07 -1.17 -9.94
CA SER A 34 15.03 -0.49 -10.82
C SER A 34 14.93 -0.82 -12.31
N PRO A 35 14.50 -2.03 -12.75
CA PRO A 35 14.29 -2.30 -14.17
C PRO A 35 13.12 -1.52 -14.79
N TYR A 36 12.19 -1.00 -13.98
CA TYR A 36 10.93 -0.41 -14.43
C TYR A 36 10.76 1.05 -14.04
N PHE A 37 11.37 1.47 -12.92
CA PHE A 37 11.16 2.78 -12.33
C PHE A 37 12.47 3.39 -11.84
N SER A 38 12.60 4.70 -11.99
CA SER A 38 13.73 5.43 -11.42
C SER A 38 13.69 5.41 -9.89
N LYS A 39 14.87 5.46 -9.25
CA LYS A 39 15.01 5.53 -7.79
C LYS A 39 14.11 6.60 -7.15
N LYS A 40 14.01 7.77 -7.78
CA LYS A 40 13.15 8.87 -7.32
C LYS A 40 11.68 8.48 -7.29
N VAL A 41 11.19 7.82 -8.35
CA VAL A 41 9.81 7.35 -8.44
C VAL A 41 9.55 6.28 -7.39
N SER A 42 10.43 5.29 -7.27
CA SER A 42 10.31 4.20 -6.29
C SER A 42 10.21 4.73 -4.86
N ILE A 43 11.13 5.61 -4.45
CA ILE A 43 11.13 6.19 -3.10
C ILE A 43 9.86 7.00 -2.84
N ASN A 44 9.42 7.83 -3.79
CA ASN A 44 8.24 8.64 -3.62
C ASN A 44 6.97 7.80 -3.47
N VAL A 45 6.86 6.73 -4.25
CA VAL A 45 5.70 5.83 -4.18
C VAL A 45 5.75 5.00 -2.89
N ILE A 46 6.90 4.46 -2.50
CA ILE A 46 7.03 3.73 -1.23
C ILE A 46 6.63 4.64 -0.06
N ARG A 47 7.12 5.89 -0.02
CA ARG A 47 6.73 6.87 1.00
C ARG A 47 5.22 7.13 1.02
N TYR A 48 4.60 7.21 -0.15
CA TYR A 48 3.14 7.34 -0.25
C TYR A 48 2.41 6.09 0.25
N LEU A 49 2.84 4.90 -0.16
CA LEU A 49 2.29 3.62 0.30
C LEU A 49 2.43 3.47 1.82
N THR A 50 3.52 3.96 2.41
CA THR A 50 3.69 4.04 3.87
C THR A 50 2.68 4.98 4.51
N LYS A 51 2.48 6.16 3.93
CA LYS A 51 1.52 7.13 4.45
C LYS A 51 0.08 6.59 4.45
N VAL A 52 -0.29 5.79 3.45
CA VAL A 52 -1.65 5.23 3.36
C VAL A 52 -1.83 3.92 4.13
N GLY A 53 -0.76 3.28 4.60
CA GLY A 53 -0.83 2.06 5.41
C GLY A 53 -0.58 0.75 4.66
N LEU A 54 -0.27 0.78 3.36
CA LEU A 54 0.07 -0.43 2.59
C LEU A 54 1.49 -0.93 2.83
N VAL A 55 2.39 -0.04 3.24
CA VAL A 55 3.75 -0.37 3.67
C VAL A 55 3.90 0.06 5.11
N ILE A 56 4.17 -0.88 6.01
CA ILE A 56 4.37 -0.62 7.43
C ILE A 56 5.87 -0.45 7.66
N LYS A 57 6.26 0.70 8.22
CA LYS A 57 7.63 0.92 8.69
C LYS A 57 7.79 0.24 10.05
N LEU A 58 8.67 -0.74 10.16
CA LEU A 58 8.89 -1.50 11.40
C LEU A 58 9.94 -0.84 12.29
N ASN A 59 11.02 -0.34 11.68
CA ASN A 59 12.07 0.43 12.34
C ASN A 59 12.73 1.37 11.31
N GLU A 60 13.93 1.90 11.59
CA GLU A 60 14.58 2.87 10.71
C GLU A 60 14.91 2.33 9.31
N THR A 61 15.18 1.03 9.19
CA THR A 61 15.69 0.40 7.96
C THR A 61 14.75 -0.66 7.39
N GLU A 62 13.88 -1.25 8.21
CA GLU A 62 12.99 -2.34 7.85
C GLU A 62 11.54 -1.88 7.62
N TYR A 63 10.95 -2.47 6.59
CA TYR A 63 9.58 -2.29 6.16
C TYR A 63 8.92 -3.65 5.95
N ARG A 64 7.58 -3.67 5.98
CA ARG A 64 6.75 -4.82 5.63
C ARG A 64 5.58 -4.37 4.78
N LEU A 65 5.11 -5.18 3.84
CA LEU A 65 3.86 -4.91 3.12
C LEU A 65 2.68 -5.53 3.87
N LEU A 66 1.57 -4.80 3.88
CA LEU A 66 0.28 -5.35 4.25
C LEU A 66 -0.35 -6.04 3.03
N SER A 67 -1.10 -7.13 3.25
CA SER A 67 -1.84 -7.74 2.15
C SER A 67 -2.92 -6.78 1.64
N MET A 68 -3.26 -6.89 0.35
CA MET A 68 -4.27 -6.02 -0.25
C MET A 68 -5.63 -6.24 0.41
N GLU A 69 -5.92 -7.47 0.83
CA GLU A 69 -7.16 -7.82 1.54
C GLU A 69 -7.25 -7.09 2.89
N GLU A 70 -6.22 -7.22 3.74
CA GLU A 70 -6.17 -6.55 5.03
C GLU A 70 -6.26 -5.03 4.88
N TYR A 71 -5.51 -4.46 3.93
CA TYR A 71 -5.57 -3.03 3.64
C TYR A 71 -6.97 -2.57 3.23
N LEU A 72 -7.62 -3.30 2.30
CA LEU A 72 -8.96 -2.99 1.85
C LEU A 72 -9.98 -3.11 2.98
N LEU A 73 -9.84 -4.11 3.85
CA LEU A 73 -10.68 -4.28 5.02
C LEU A 73 -10.60 -3.02 5.90
N GLU A 74 -9.39 -2.60 6.31
CA GLU A 74 -9.19 -1.44 7.17
C GLU A 74 -9.82 -0.15 6.60
N ILE A 75 -9.56 0.15 5.33
CA ILE A 75 -10.03 1.41 4.73
C ILE A 75 -11.53 1.39 4.44
N SER A 76 -12.11 0.20 4.20
CA SER A 76 -13.50 0.07 3.77
C SER A 76 -14.48 0.10 4.94
N VAL A 77 -14.08 -0.25 6.17
CA VAL A 77 -15.00 -0.27 7.33
C VAL A 77 -15.75 1.05 7.48
N SER A 78 -15.03 2.18 7.46
CA SER A 78 -15.63 3.51 7.62
C SER A 78 -16.61 3.84 6.49
N TYR A 79 -16.26 3.47 5.27
CA TYR A 79 -17.08 3.66 4.09
C TYR A 79 -18.36 2.81 4.13
N ILE A 80 -18.22 1.51 4.43
CA ILE A 80 -19.33 0.56 4.51
C ILE A 80 -20.29 0.98 5.63
N ARG A 81 -19.80 1.33 6.82
CA ARG A 81 -20.63 1.84 7.92
C ARG A 81 -21.46 3.05 7.49
N ARG A 82 -20.84 4.03 6.83
CA ARG A 82 -21.55 5.21 6.31
C ARG A 82 -22.64 4.82 5.31
N ARG A 83 -22.37 3.88 4.40
CA ARG A 83 -23.34 3.41 3.41
C ARG A 83 -24.51 2.66 4.05
N ALA A 84 -24.25 1.82 5.05
CA ALA A 84 -25.29 1.11 5.78
C ALA A 84 -26.26 2.07 6.49
N THR A 85 -25.74 3.11 7.16
CA THR A 85 -26.58 4.13 7.82
C THR A 85 -27.46 4.89 6.83
N LEU A 86 -26.94 5.25 5.65
CA LEU A 86 -27.72 5.92 4.62
C LEU A 86 -28.84 5.03 4.08
N HIS A 87 -28.56 3.74 3.86
CA HIS A 87 -29.57 2.79 3.41
C HIS A 87 -30.73 2.68 4.41
N HIS A 88 -30.44 2.53 5.71
CA HIS A 88 -31.46 2.47 6.76
C HIS A 88 -32.26 3.76 6.94
N LYS A 89 -31.76 4.93 6.51
CA LYS A 89 -32.52 6.19 6.58
C LYS A 89 -33.44 6.42 5.39
N THR A 90 -33.24 5.66 4.30
CA THR A 90 -33.99 5.82 3.05
C THR A 90 -35.11 4.78 2.93
N GLN A 91 -35.08 3.75 3.78
CA GLN A 91 -36.16 2.76 3.97
C GLN A 91 -37.03 3.17 5.15
#